data_AF-A0A960PGZ7-F1
#
_entry.id   AF-A0A960PGZ7-F1
#
_cell.length_a   1.000
_cell.length_b   1.000
_cell.length_c   1.000
_cell.angle_alpha   90.00
_cell.angle_beta   90.00
_cell.angle_gamma   90.00
#
_symmetry.space_group_name_H-M   'P 1'
#
loop_
_entity.id
_entity.type
_entity.pdbx_description
1 polymer ?
#
loop_
_entity_poly.entity_id
_entity_poly.type
_entity_poly.pdbx_seq_one_letter_code
_entity_poly.pdbx_strand_id
1 'polypeptide(L)'
;MSHPTSPAGADTDVDPGGPPVSIVGIAGRVRELLERRDRDGAWSTEVVAEALEQLDPLIPPKRLAALAARVRAELVGLGPVDGLLALPGVTDVLVNGPGQVWIERAGHLQRTEVVLDADEVQRLVERTLGPLGRRVDPSAPV
;
A
#
# COMPACT_ATOMS: atom_id res chain seq x y z
N MET A 1 -28.09 -35.72 18.53
CA MET A 1 -27.56 -35.19 17.26
C MET A 1 -28.62 -34.28 16.67
N SER A 2 -28.43 -32.95 16.73
CA SER A 2 -29.11 -31.93 15.92
C SER A 2 -28.54 -30.56 16.30
N HIS A 3 -27.72 -29.97 15.41
CA HIS A 3 -27.40 -28.53 15.43
C HIS A 3 -28.27 -27.85 14.37
N PRO A 4 -28.91 -26.70 14.66
CA PRO A 4 -29.49 -25.83 13.65
C PRO A 4 -28.49 -24.75 13.19
N THR A 5 -28.37 -24.67 11.87
CA THR A 5 -28.39 -23.51 10.96
C THR A 5 -27.71 -22.18 11.33
N SER A 6 -26.84 -21.75 10.40
CA SER A 6 -26.30 -20.41 10.09
C SER A 6 -27.28 -19.23 10.31
N PRO A 7 -26.79 -17.99 10.51
CA PRO A 7 -26.47 -17.11 9.36
C PRO A 7 -25.22 -16.24 9.67
N ALA A 8 -24.63 -15.39 8.84
CA ALA A 8 -25.14 -14.52 7.79
C ALA A 8 -23.96 -14.07 6.90
N GLY A 9 -24.29 -13.64 5.68
CA GLY A 9 -23.33 -13.33 4.62
C GLY A 9 -22.35 -12.22 4.97
N ALA A 10 -21.10 -12.44 4.55
CA ALA A 10 -20.16 -11.38 4.31
C ALA A 10 -20.66 -10.58 3.10
N ASP A 11 -21.19 -9.39 3.37
CA ASP A 11 -21.36 -8.31 2.40
C ASP A 11 -19.99 -8.04 1.76
N THR A 12 -19.73 -8.73 0.65
CA THR A 12 -18.61 -8.42 -0.22
C THR A 12 -19.18 -7.44 -1.23
N ASP A 13 -19.09 -6.15 -0.92
CA ASP A 13 -19.35 -5.06 -1.85
C ASP A 13 -18.24 -5.06 -2.92
N VAL A 14 -18.33 -6.05 -3.81
CA VAL A 14 -17.58 -6.12 -5.07
C VAL A 14 -18.42 -5.42 -6.11
N ASP A 15 -18.04 -4.18 -6.39
CA ASP A 15 -18.50 -3.43 -7.56
C ASP A 15 -18.09 -4.18 -8.86
N PRO A 16 -19.04 -4.72 -9.65
CA PRO A 16 -18.74 -5.56 -10.79
C PRO A 16 -18.78 -4.71 -12.08
N GLY A 17 -17.71 -3.98 -12.43
CA GLY A 17 -17.79 -3.18 -13.65
C GLY A 17 -16.59 -2.42 -14.20
N GLY A 18 -15.43 -2.41 -13.55
CA GLY A 18 -14.23 -1.74 -14.07
C GLY A 18 -13.00 -2.64 -14.06
N PRO A 19 -11.98 -2.40 -14.91
CA PRO A 19 -10.68 -3.01 -14.66
C PRO A 19 -10.27 -2.65 -13.23
N PRO A 20 -9.73 -3.60 -12.43
CA PRO A 20 -9.30 -3.31 -11.08
C PRO A 20 -8.33 -2.14 -11.14
N VAL A 21 -8.73 -0.99 -10.60
CA VAL A 21 -7.93 0.22 -10.69
C VAL A 21 -6.70 0.00 -9.81
N SER A 22 -5.57 -0.36 -10.43
CA SER A 22 -4.33 -0.66 -9.72
C SER A 22 -3.82 0.59 -9.01
N ILE A 23 -3.41 0.43 -7.75
CA ILE A 23 -2.86 1.53 -6.93
C ILE A 23 -1.63 2.16 -7.60
N VAL A 24 -0.80 1.34 -8.25
CA VAL A 24 0.38 1.77 -9.00
C VAL A 24 -0.02 2.67 -10.17
N GLY A 25 -1.06 2.28 -10.91
CA GLY A 25 -1.56 3.05 -12.06
C GLY A 25 -2.24 4.37 -11.64
N ILE A 26 -2.90 4.39 -10.48
CA ILE A 26 -3.43 5.63 -9.89
C ILE A 26 -2.26 6.52 -9.44
N ALA A 27 -1.30 5.96 -8.71
CA ALA A 27 -0.12 6.67 -8.23
C ALA A 27 0.63 7.33 -9.39
N GLY A 28 0.88 6.62 -10.50
CA GLY A 28 1.52 7.20 -11.69
C GLY A 28 0.79 8.44 -12.23
N ARG A 29 -0.55 8.40 -12.31
CA ARG A 29 -1.36 9.55 -12.76
C ARG A 29 -1.36 10.70 -11.77
N VAL A 30 -1.43 10.39 -10.46
CA VAL A 30 -1.35 11.40 -9.40
C VAL A 30 0.03 12.07 -9.40
N ARG A 31 1.11 11.30 -9.55
CA ARG A 31 2.48 11.81 -9.68
C ARG A 31 2.58 12.81 -10.83
N GLU A 32 2.13 12.43 -12.02
CA GLU A 32 2.16 13.31 -13.19
C GLU A 32 1.36 14.62 -12.98
N LEU A 33 0.26 14.56 -12.22
CA LEU A 33 -0.51 15.76 -11.86
C LEU A 33 0.25 16.63 -10.85
N LEU A 34 0.84 16.04 -9.82
CA LEU A 34 1.53 16.76 -8.75
C LEU A 34 2.87 17.34 -9.19
N GLU A 35 3.65 16.65 -10.01
CA GLU A 35 4.94 17.13 -10.53
C GLU A 35 4.82 18.41 -11.36
N ARG A 36 3.66 18.64 -11.98
CA ARG A 36 3.35 19.89 -12.69
C ARG A 36 3.22 21.10 -11.74
N ARG A 37 2.94 20.85 -10.46
CA ARG A 37 2.72 21.88 -9.43
C ARG A 37 3.92 22.01 -8.49
N ASP A 38 4.48 20.88 -8.07
CA ASP A 38 5.54 20.79 -7.07
C ASP A 38 6.48 19.61 -7.39
N ARG A 39 7.77 19.90 -7.49
CA ARG A 39 8.82 18.94 -7.87
C ARG A 39 9.57 18.33 -6.69
N ASP A 40 9.30 18.78 -5.47
CA ASP A 40 10.05 18.32 -4.29
C ASP A 40 9.69 16.88 -3.89
N GLY A 41 8.56 16.36 -4.40
CA GLY A 41 8.17 14.95 -4.26
C GLY A 41 7.73 14.54 -2.85
N ALA A 42 7.74 15.45 -1.88
CA ALA A 42 7.33 15.22 -0.50
C ALA A 42 5.82 15.49 -0.29
N TRP A 43 4.95 14.78 -1.02
CA TRP A 43 3.52 15.05 -1.00
C TRP A 43 2.81 14.50 0.24
N SER A 44 1.94 15.31 0.86
CA SER A 44 1.11 14.92 1.99
C SER A 44 -0.14 14.13 1.54
N THR A 45 -0.84 13.52 2.49
CA THR A 45 -2.07 12.74 2.18
C THR A 45 -3.17 13.65 1.64
N GLU A 46 -3.24 14.88 2.15
CA GLU A 46 -4.19 15.90 1.75
C GLU A 46 -3.95 16.32 0.30
N VAL A 47 -2.69 16.60 -0.08
CA VAL A 47 -2.31 16.94 -1.45
C VAL A 47 -2.63 15.80 -2.43
N VAL A 48 -2.40 14.55 -2.02
CA VAL A 48 -2.76 13.37 -2.82
C VAL A 48 -4.28 13.22 -2.94
N ALA A 49 -5.05 13.49 -1.88
CA ALA A 49 -6.50 13.46 -1.92
C ALA A 49 -7.06 14.51 -2.90
N GLU A 50 -6.55 15.74 -2.86
CA GLU A 50 -6.92 16.80 -3.82
C GLU A 50 -6.61 16.42 -5.27
N ALA A 51 -5.51 15.72 -5.52
CA ALA A 51 -5.17 15.22 -6.85
C ALA A 51 -6.11 14.09 -7.30
N LEU A 52 -6.51 13.21 -6.38
CA LEU A 52 -7.47 12.14 -6.66
C LEU A 52 -8.86 12.69 -6.98
N GLU A 53 -9.35 13.67 -6.23
CA GLU A 53 -10.64 14.33 -6.50
C GLU A 53 -10.67 14.98 -7.89
N GLN A 54 -9.54 15.53 -8.34
CA GLN A 54 -9.43 16.09 -9.69
C GLN A 54 -9.44 15.01 -10.78
N LEU A 55 -8.87 13.84 -10.50
CA LEU A 55 -8.84 12.72 -11.46
C LEU A 55 -10.19 12.00 -11.54
N ASP A 56 -10.86 11.84 -10.40
CA ASP A 56 -12.17 11.20 -10.29
C ASP A 56 -13.01 11.84 -9.17
N PRO A 57 -13.85 12.83 -9.51
CA PRO A 57 -14.72 13.51 -8.56
C PRO A 57 -15.83 12.62 -7.97
N LEU A 58 -16.03 11.39 -8.48
CA LEU A 58 -17.10 10.50 -8.02
C LEU A 58 -16.69 9.62 -6.85
N ILE A 59 -15.43 9.69 -6.40
CA ILE A 59 -14.94 8.92 -5.25
C ILE A 59 -15.63 9.42 -3.96
N PRO A 60 -16.33 8.56 -3.21
CA PRO A 60 -16.94 8.97 -1.94
C PRO A 60 -15.89 9.43 -0.92
N PRO A 61 -16.15 10.43 -0.07
CA PRO A 61 -15.15 10.99 0.86
C PRO A 61 -14.48 9.94 1.76
N LYS A 62 -15.25 8.95 2.25
CA LYS A 62 -14.72 7.85 3.08
C LYS A 62 -13.74 6.95 2.31
N ARG A 63 -14.00 6.72 1.02
CA ARG A 63 -13.13 5.92 0.14
C ARG A 63 -11.92 6.74 -0.31
N LEU A 64 -12.11 8.04 -0.54
CA LEU A 64 -11.06 8.97 -0.93
C LEU A 64 -9.93 9.01 0.10
N ALA A 65 -10.24 9.20 1.38
CA ALA A 65 -9.21 9.27 2.42
C ALA A 65 -8.37 7.99 2.50
N ALA A 66 -9.02 6.81 2.46
CA ALA A 66 -8.34 5.52 2.46
C ALA A 66 -7.50 5.31 1.19
N LEU A 67 -8.01 5.71 0.02
CA LEU A 67 -7.28 5.61 -1.24
C LEU A 67 -6.10 6.57 -1.27
N ALA A 68 -6.26 7.82 -0.81
CA ALA A 68 -5.21 8.82 -0.74
C ALA A 68 -4.05 8.36 0.13
N ALA A 69 -4.33 7.77 1.29
CA ALA A 69 -3.31 7.18 2.15
C ALA A 69 -2.51 6.08 1.43
N ARG A 70 -3.20 5.17 0.70
CA ARG A 70 -2.56 4.10 -0.07
C ARG A 70 -1.75 4.64 -1.25
N VAL A 71 -2.26 5.63 -1.98
CA VAL A 71 -1.57 6.25 -3.11
C VAL A 71 -0.35 7.01 -2.62
N ARG A 72 -0.46 7.78 -1.54
CA ARG A 72 0.68 8.45 -0.90
C ARG A 72 1.74 7.43 -0.51
N ALA A 73 1.36 6.35 0.17
CA ALA A 73 2.29 5.32 0.59
C ALA A 73 3.05 4.71 -0.62
N GLU A 74 2.39 4.54 -1.77
CA GLU A 74 3.04 4.08 -2.99
C GLU A 74 3.93 5.14 -3.65
N LEU A 75 3.56 6.42 -3.55
CA LEU A 75 4.29 7.54 -4.15
C LEU A 75 5.58 7.91 -3.42
N VAL A 76 5.52 7.98 -2.08
CA VAL A 76 6.57 8.57 -1.23
C VAL A 76 6.93 7.70 -0.02
N GLY A 77 6.14 6.68 0.29
CA GLY A 77 6.34 5.80 1.45
C GLY A 77 6.88 4.43 1.06
N LEU A 78 6.68 3.44 1.93
CA LEU A 78 7.10 2.05 1.71
C LEU A 78 6.01 1.18 1.06
N GLY A 79 5.05 1.80 0.37
CA GLY A 79 3.93 1.10 -0.25
C GLY A 79 3.00 0.44 0.80
N PRO A 80 2.49 -0.78 0.56
CA PRO A 80 1.55 -1.44 1.47
C PRO A 80 2.09 -1.68 2.90
N VAL A 81 3.41 -1.70 3.08
CA VAL A 81 4.07 -1.93 4.37
C VAL A 81 4.03 -0.69 5.28
N ASP A 82 3.88 0.52 4.72
CA ASP A 82 3.92 1.78 5.47
C ASP A 82 2.88 1.80 6.62
N GLY A 83 1.69 1.25 6.38
CA GLY A 83 0.64 1.15 7.38
C GLY A 83 0.96 0.20 8.54
N LEU A 84 1.78 -0.83 8.32
CA LEU A 84 2.19 -1.76 9.37
C LEU A 84 3.18 -1.12 10.34
N LEU A 85 4.10 -0.30 9.81
CA LEU A 85 5.09 0.44 10.61
C LEU A 85 4.45 1.51 11.50
N ALA A 86 3.29 2.04 11.10
CA ALA A 86 2.54 3.00 11.89
C ALA A 86 1.78 2.37 13.07
N LEU A 87 1.69 1.04 13.14
CA LEU A 87 0.92 0.37 14.19
C LEU A 87 1.65 0.45 15.55
N PRO A 88 0.94 0.77 16.64
CA PRO A 88 1.53 0.81 17.97
C PRO A 88 2.18 -0.53 18.36
N GLY A 89 3.43 -0.46 18.84
CA GLY A 89 4.18 -1.61 19.33
C GLY A 89 4.80 -2.49 18.26
N VAL A 90 4.66 -2.17 16.96
CA VAL A 90 5.45 -2.78 15.90
C VAL A 90 6.87 -2.25 15.95
N THR A 91 7.83 -3.16 16.01
CA THR A 91 9.27 -2.88 16.04
C THR A 91 9.90 -3.18 14.68
N ASP A 92 9.48 -4.27 14.03
CA ASP A 92 10.00 -4.72 12.74
C ASP A 92 8.88 -5.18 11.81
N VAL A 93 9.07 -4.96 10.50
CA VAL A 93 8.30 -5.59 9.43
C VAL A 93 9.23 -6.50 8.64
N LEU A 94 8.86 -7.78 8.52
CA LEU A 94 9.66 -8.79 7.87
C LEU A 94 8.99 -9.24 6.57
N VAL A 95 9.76 -9.20 5.48
CA VAL A 95 9.36 -9.60 4.13
C VAL A 95 10.41 -10.57 3.57
N ASN A 96 10.03 -11.82 3.31
CA ASN A 96 10.93 -12.89 2.85
C ASN A 96 10.74 -13.23 1.36
N GLY A 97 10.36 -12.24 0.55
CA GLY A 97 9.98 -12.42 -0.85
C GLY A 97 8.47 -12.27 -1.06
N PRO A 98 7.97 -12.63 -2.26
CA PRO A 98 6.55 -12.53 -2.58
C PRO A 98 5.72 -13.39 -1.63
N GLY A 99 4.62 -12.85 -1.15
CA GLY A 99 3.69 -13.52 -0.26
C GLY A 99 3.50 -12.77 1.07
N GLN A 100 3.35 -13.55 2.12
CA GLN A 100 2.89 -13.09 3.42
C GLN A 100 3.92 -12.18 4.12
N VAL A 101 3.47 -10.98 4.53
CA VAL A 101 4.23 -10.07 5.39
C VAL A 101 3.99 -10.35 6.87
N TRP A 102 5.05 -10.22 7.67
CA TRP A 102 5.04 -10.44 9.11
C TRP A 102 5.46 -9.18 9.87
N ILE A 103 5.00 -9.05 11.11
CA ILE A 103 5.42 -8.00 12.04
C ILE A 103 5.98 -8.61 13.32
N GLU A 104 6.91 -7.91 13.94
CA GLU A 104 7.40 -8.17 15.29
C GLU A 104 6.70 -7.22 16.26
N ARG A 105 6.16 -7.77 17.35
CA ARG A 105 5.68 -7.01 18.52
C ARG A 105 6.13 -7.67 19.82
N ALA A 106 6.87 -6.92 20.63
CA ALA A 106 7.30 -7.33 21.97
C ALA A 106 8.02 -8.70 22.03
N GLY A 107 8.88 -8.99 21.05
CA GLY A 107 9.59 -10.24 20.86
C GLY A 107 8.82 -11.33 20.11
N HIS A 108 7.63 -11.04 19.56
CA HIS A 108 6.76 -12.04 18.95
C HIS A 108 6.41 -11.73 17.49
N LEU A 109 6.63 -12.71 16.62
CA LEU A 109 6.23 -12.64 15.21
C LEU A 109 4.72 -12.89 15.04
N GLN A 110 4.07 -12.03 14.25
CA GLN A 110 2.65 -12.10 13.93
C GLN A 110 2.45 -11.97 12.41
N ARG A 111 1.54 -12.79 11.86
CA ARG A 111 1.12 -12.66 10.44
C ARG A 111 0.23 -11.44 10.29
N THR A 112 0.36 -10.76 9.16
CA THR A 112 -0.52 -9.64 8.79
C THR A 112 -1.53 -10.08 7.72
N GLU A 113 -2.43 -9.18 7.33
CA GLU A 113 -3.28 -9.40 6.15
C GLU A 113 -2.60 -8.90 4.86
N VAL A 114 -1.42 -8.28 4.97
CA VAL A 114 -0.68 -7.75 3.82
C VAL A 114 0.05 -8.90 3.12
N VAL A 115 -0.22 -9.02 1.83
CA VAL A 115 0.45 -9.93 0.91
C VAL A 115 1.06 -9.08 -0.20
N LEU A 116 2.34 -9.31 -0.49
CA LEU A 116 3.05 -8.60 -1.55
C LEU A 116 3.30 -9.53 -2.74
N ASP A 117 3.11 -9.03 -3.96
CA ASP A 117 3.60 -9.71 -5.16
C ASP A 117 5.11 -9.46 -5.40
N ALA A 118 5.67 -10.08 -6.44
CA ALA A 118 7.09 -9.95 -6.75
C ALA A 118 7.49 -8.52 -7.11
N ASP A 119 6.63 -7.78 -7.80
CA ASP A 119 6.92 -6.42 -8.21
C ASP A 119 6.84 -5.47 -7.01
N GLU A 120 5.90 -5.69 -6.09
CA GLU A 120 5.76 -4.95 -4.82
C GLU A 120 6.96 -5.16 -3.91
N VAL A 121 7.47 -6.39 -3.81
CA VAL A 121 8.71 -6.68 -3.06
C VAL A 121 9.89 -5.97 -3.70
N GLN A 122 10.05 -6.08 -5.02
CA GLN A 122 11.14 -5.41 -5.72
C GLN A 122 11.11 -3.89 -5.49
N ARG A 123 9.94 -3.26 -5.63
CA ARG A 123 9.75 -1.82 -5.34
C ARG A 123 10.06 -1.48 -3.88
N LEU A 124 9.62 -2.31 -2.93
CA LEU A 124 9.93 -2.10 -1.51
C LEU A 124 11.44 -2.10 -1.25
N VAL A 125 12.16 -3.05 -1.83
CA VAL A 125 13.61 -3.15 -1.69
C VAL A 125 14.29 -1.93 -2.31
N GLU A 126 13.89 -1.52 -3.52
CA GLU A 126 14.40 -0.32 -4.19
C GLU A 126 14.19 0.95 -3.37
N ARG A 127 13.01 1.12 -2.77
CA ARG A 127 12.69 2.27 -1.91
C ARG A 127 13.49 2.28 -0.61
N THR A 128 13.78 1.10 -0.06
CA THR A 128 14.53 0.99 1.21
C THR A 128 16.03 1.21 0.99
N LEU A 129 16.58 0.67 -0.11
CA LEU A 129 18.03 0.70 -0.38
C LEU A 129 18.47 1.93 -1.19
N GLY A 130 17.60 2.50 -2.01
CA GLY A 130 17.88 3.68 -2.83
C GLY A 130 18.46 4.86 -2.03
N PRO A 131 17.82 5.31 -0.94
CA PRO A 131 18.34 6.37 -0.08
C PRO A 131 19.70 6.05 0.57
N LEU A 132 20.01 4.76 0.75
CA LEU A 132 21.27 4.30 1.35
C LEU A 132 22.41 4.18 0.32
N GLY A 133 22.15 4.52 -0.95
CA GLY A 133 23.12 4.38 -2.04
C GLY A 133 23.45 2.92 -2.37
N ARG A 134 22.66 1.96 -1.86
CA ARG A 134 22.85 0.53 -2.11
C ARG A 134 22.02 0.15 -3.33
N ARG A 135 22.68 -0.36 -4.37
CA ARG A 135 21.99 -0.98 -5.51
C ARG A 135 21.81 -2.45 -5.19
N VAL A 136 20.58 -2.96 -5.38
CA VAL A 136 20.35 -4.40 -5.49
C VAL A 136 20.90 -4.81 -6.83
N ASP A 137 21.88 -5.70 -6.85
CA ASP A 137 22.23 -6.41 -8.07
C ASP A 137 21.33 -7.65 -8.14
N PRO A 138 20.41 -7.77 -9.12
CA PRO A 138 19.59 -8.98 -9.29
C PRO A 138 20.43 -10.26 -9.49
N SER A 139 21.72 -10.12 -9.80
CA SER A 139 22.67 -11.20 -10.06
C SER A 139 23.39 -11.70 -8.80
N ALA A 140 23.29 -11.00 -7.67
CA ALA A 140 24.01 -11.34 -6.45
C ALA A 140 23.17 -10.96 -5.21
N PRO A 141 22.23 -11.84 -4.79
CA PRO A 141 21.60 -11.68 -3.49
C PRO A 141 22.68 -11.90 -2.41
N VAL A 142 22.75 -10.99 -1.43
CA VAL A 142 23.61 -11.12 -0.25
C VAL A 142 23.12 -12.21 0.70
#